data_AF-A0A817NED4-F1
#
_entry.id   AF-A0A817NED4-F1
#
_cell.length_a   1.000
_cell.length_b   1.000
_cell.length_c   1.000
_cell.angle_alpha   90.00
_cell.angle_beta   90.00
_cell.angle_gamma   90.00
#
_symmetry.space_group_name_H-M   'P 1'
#
loop_
_entity.id
_entity.type
_entity.pdbx_description
1 polymer ?
#
loop_
_entity_poly.entity_id
_entity_poly.type
_entity_poly.pdbx_seq_one_letter_code
_entity_poly.pdbx_strand_id
1 'polypeptide(L)'
;MSDLDTKKLFERLPQIVIPTHYDLTIQTFLDTFKFNGDIIIHLKVNQPTDTVILYAAELQIDQAKITLDSKGKILFFLLLLN
;
A
#
# COMPACT_ATOMS: atom_id res chain seq x y z
N MET A 1 -25.00 12.78 -27.59
CA MET A 1 -24.75 11.80 -26.51
C MET A 1 -23.28 11.93 -26.16
N SER A 2 -22.92 12.95 -25.39
CA SER A 2 -21.52 13.30 -25.12
C SER A 2 -21.04 12.54 -23.91
N ASP A 3 -19.92 11.86 -24.07
CA ASP A 3 -19.15 11.17 -23.04
C ASP A 3 -19.21 11.93 -21.71
N LEU A 4 -19.92 11.34 -20.73
CA LEU A 4 -19.70 11.72 -19.34
C LEU A 4 -18.29 11.25 -19.01
N ASP A 5 -17.36 12.20 -19.14
CA ASP A 5 -16.05 12.20 -18.51
C ASP A 5 -16.25 11.86 -17.03
N THR A 6 -16.21 10.56 -16.74
CA THR A 6 -16.47 10.02 -15.40
C THR A 6 -15.21 10.31 -14.62
N LYS A 7 -15.12 11.55 -14.14
CA LYS A 7 -14.06 12.00 -13.24
C LYS A 7 -14.02 11.00 -12.09
N LYS A 8 -13.01 10.12 -12.09
CA LYS A 8 -12.80 9.09 -11.08
C LYS A 8 -12.86 9.78 -9.73
N LEU A 9 -13.95 9.59 -9.00
CA LEU A 9 -14.13 10.17 -7.68
C LEU A 9 -13.04 9.57 -6.80
N PHE A 10 -12.22 10.42 -6.18
CA PHE A 10 -11.28 9.96 -5.16
C PHE A 10 -12.09 9.50 -3.95
N GLU A 11 -12.38 8.20 -3.90
CA GLU A 11 -13.10 7.60 -2.78
C GLU A 11 -12.21 7.57 -1.54
N ARG A 12 -12.80 7.91 -0.40
CA ARG A 12 -12.13 7.87 0.91
C ARG A 12 -11.98 6.41 1.33
N LEU A 13 -10.80 6.05 1.80
CA LEU A 13 -10.57 4.70 2.34
C LEU A 13 -11.46 4.44 3.58
N PRO A 14 -11.94 3.20 3.77
CA PRO A 14 -12.59 2.79 5.01
C PRO A 14 -11.67 2.96 6.22
N GLN A 15 -12.23 3.33 7.38
CA GLN A 15 -11.46 3.48 8.63
C GLN A 15 -11.33 2.16 9.44
N ILE A 16 -11.50 1.02 8.77
CA ILE A 16 -11.45 -0.32 9.38
C ILE A 16 -10.01 -0.73 9.66
N VAL A 17 -9.10 -0.42 8.74
CA VAL A 17 -7.67 -0.70 8.85
C VAL A 17 -6.91 0.62 8.77
N ILE A 18 -6.18 0.95 9.83
CA ILE A 18 -5.47 2.23 9.96
C ILE A 18 -3.97 1.96 9.99
N PRO A 19 -3.20 2.47 9.01
CA PRO A 19 -1.74 2.50 9.08
C PRO A 19 -1.26 3.34 10.28
N THR A 20 -0.29 2.82 11.02
CA THR A 20 0.27 3.47 12.22
C THR A 20 1.75 3.83 12.07
N HIS A 21 2.49 3.08 11.24
CA HIS A 21 3.88 3.32 10.94
C HIS A 21 4.24 2.73 9.58
N TYR A 22 5.20 3.35 8.89
CA TYR A 22 5.73 2.88 7.61
C TYR A 22 7.25 2.75 7.72
N ASP A 23 7.75 1.55 7.51
CA ASP A 23 9.17 1.32 7.23
C ASP A 23 9.32 1.31 5.70
N LEU A 24 10.01 2.30 5.14
CA LEU A 24 10.14 2.50 3.70
C LEU A 24 11.61 2.43 3.30
N THR A 25 11.93 1.51 2.40
CA THR A 25 13.25 1.40 1.78
C THR A 25 13.10 1.64 0.28
N ILE A 26 13.84 2.59 -0.27
CA ILE A 26 13.83 2.89 -1.71
C ILE A 26 15.28 2.92 -2.21
N GLN A 27 15.55 2.16 -3.26
CA GLN A 27 16.77 2.19 -4.04
C GLN A 27 16.46 2.79 -5.42
N THR A 28 17.05 3.94 -5.70
CA THR A 28 16.88 4.66 -6.98
C THR A 28 18.01 4.35 -7.96
N PHE A 29 17.66 4.19 -9.23
CA PHE A 29 18.60 4.04 -10.35
C PHE A 29 18.48 5.27 -11.26
N LEU A 30 19.40 6.22 -11.10
CA LEU A 30 19.31 7.57 -11.71
C LEU A 30 19.61 7.58 -13.22
N ASP A 31 20.33 6.57 -13.71
CA ASP A 31 20.64 6.36 -15.13
C ASP A 31 19.41 5.92 -15.93
N THR A 32 18.53 5.15 -15.30
CA THR A 32 17.33 4.57 -15.91
C THR A 32 16.03 5.21 -15.45
N PHE A 33 16.11 6.15 -14.50
CA PHE A 33 14.95 6.79 -13.85
C PHE A 33 13.98 5.77 -13.23
N LYS A 34 14.55 4.72 -12.65
CA LYS A 34 13.86 3.56 -12.08
C LYS A 34 14.04 3.49 -10.57
N PHE A 35 13.22 2.70 -9.89
CA PHE A 35 13.40 2.41 -8.48
C PHE A 35 12.94 1.00 -8.11
N ASN A 36 13.62 0.42 -7.13
CA ASN A 36 13.12 -0.73 -6.39
C ASN A 36 12.94 -0.33 -4.94
N GLY A 37 12.12 -1.06 -4.21
CA GLY A 37 11.98 -0.82 -2.79
C GLY A 37 11.07 -1.81 -2.11
N ASP A 38 11.00 -1.67 -0.80
CA ASP A 38 10.06 -2.41 0.02
C ASP A 38 9.40 -1.49 1.04
N ILE A 39 8.18 -1.84 1.41
CA ILE A 39 7.38 -1.13 2.39
C ILE A 39 6.87 -2.14 3.41
N ILE A 40 7.08 -1.87 4.70
CA ILE A 40 6.38 -2.54 5.78
C ILE A 40 5.44 -1.53 6.43
N ILE A 41 4.14 -1.82 6.38
CA ILE A 41 3.10 -0.99 6.96
C ILE A 41 2.61 -1.65 8.25
N HIS A 42 2.72 -0.95 9.37
CA HIS A 42 2.18 -1.39 10.66
C HIS A 42 0.71 -1.03 10.70
N LEU A 43 -0.18 -2.02 10.80
CA LEU A 43 -1.62 -1.83 10.72
C LEU A 43 -2.27 -1.98 12.09
N LYS A 44 -3.24 -1.10 12.37
CA LYS A 44 -4.24 -1.28 13.41
C LYS A 44 -5.57 -1.67 12.76
N VAL A 45 -6.10 -2.82 13.13
CA VAL A 45 -7.41 -3.29 12.67
C VAL A 45 -8.45 -2.97 13.74
N ASN A 46 -9.37 -2.05 13.44
CA ASN A 46 -10.40 -1.60 14.37
C ASN A 46 -11.65 -2.49 14.36
N GLN A 47 -11.92 -3.17 13.24
CA GLN A 47 -13.05 -4.08 13.08
C GLN A 47 -12.59 -5.32 12.30
N PRO A 48 -13.15 -6.52 12.58
CA PRO A 48 -12.81 -7.73 11.84
C PRO A 48 -13.01 -7.54 10.34
N THR A 49 -11.99 -7.91 9.55
CA THR A 49 -12.02 -7.82 8.09
C THR A 49 -11.06 -8.82 7.49
N ASP A 50 -11.35 -9.24 6.27
CA ASP A 50 -10.48 -10.05 5.40
C ASP A 50 -9.76 -9.19 4.34
N THR A 51 -10.02 -7.87 4.33
CA THR A 51 -9.60 -6.97 3.26
C THR A 51 -8.83 -5.78 3.81
N VAL A 52 -7.70 -5.46 3.17
CA VAL A 52 -6.93 -4.23 3.42
C VAL A 52 -6.95 -3.39 2.14
N ILE A 53 -7.48 -2.17 2.21
CA ILE A 53 -7.57 -1.25 1.06
C ILE A 53 -6.59 -0.09 1.26
N LEU A 54 -5.72 0.14 0.29
CA LEU A 54 -4.70 1.20 0.29
C LEU A 54 -4.68 1.90 -1.07
N TYR A 55 -4.12 3.11 -1.11
CA TYR A 55 -3.85 3.78 -2.38
C TYR A 55 -2.54 3.25 -2.99
N ALA A 56 -2.57 2.99 -4.28
CA ALA A 56 -1.41 2.72 -5.10
C ALA A 56 -1.63 3.38 -6.47
N ALA A 57 -0.68 4.18 -6.92
CA ALA A 57 -0.72 4.85 -8.23
C ALA A 57 0.62 4.64 -8.91
N GLU A 58 0.59 4.10 -10.13
CA GLU A 58 1.80 3.90 -10.97
C GLU A 58 2.89 3.03 -10.31
N LEU A 59 2.50 2.11 -9.41
CA LEU A 59 3.39 1.15 -8.75
C LEU A 59 3.20 -0.25 -9.32
N GLN A 60 4.29 -0.95 -9.62
CA GLN A 60 4.26 -2.39 -9.83
C GLN A 60 4.57 -3.08 -8.49
N ILE A 61 3.60 -3.86 -8.00
CA ILE A 61 3.73 -4.63 -6.75
C ILE A 61 4.11 -6.06 -7.13
N ASP A 62 5.32 -6.48 -6.75
CA ASP A 62 5.84 -7.81 -7.08
C ASP A 62 5.45 -8.85 -6.01
N GLN A 63 5.37 -8.42 -4.75
CA GLN A 63 4.98 -9.27 -3.63
C GLN A 63 4.19 -8.49 -2.58
N ALA A 64 3.18 -9.14 -2.00
CA ALA A 64 2.45 -8.65 -0.83
C ALA A 64 2.32 -9.76 0.22
N LYS A 65 2.52 -9.43 1.50
CA LYS A 65 2.42 -10.39 2.62
C LYS A 65 1.83 -9.72 3.85
N ILE A 66 0.95 -10.43 4.58
CA ILE A 66 0.52 -10.06 5.93
C ILE A 66 1.24 -10.98 6.93
N THR A 67 1.79 -10.40 7.99
CA THR A 67 2.41 -11.13 9.09
C THR A 67 1.99 -10.54 10.44
N LEU A 68 2.08 -11.36 11.48
CA LEU A 68 1.95 -10.94 12.87
C LEU A 68 3.34 -11.00 13.51
N ASP A 69 3.77 -9.90 14.10
CA ASP A 69 5.03 -9.89 14.85
C ASP A 69 4.89 -10.58 16.22
N SER A 70 6.01 -10.78 16.90
CA SER A 70 6.05 -11.41 18.23
C SER A 70 5.33 -10.64 19.33
N LYS A 71 4.99 -9.36 19.08
CA LYS A 71 4.25 -8.47 19.99
C LYS A 71 2.78 -8.32 19.57
N GLY A 72 2.31 -9.08 18.57
CA GLY A 72 0.94 -9.04 18.06
C GLY A 72 0.63 -7.87 17.13
N LYS A 73 1.63 -7.16 16.62
CA LYS A 73 1.43 -6.13 15.59
C LYS A 73 1.20 -6.78 14.23
N ILE A 74 0.30 -6.22 13.46
CA ILE A 74 0.05 -6.63 12.08
C ILE A 74 0.97 -5.83 11.16
N LEU A 75 1.76 -6.54 10.36
CA LEU A 75 2.69 -5.98 9.41
C LEU A 75 2.25 -6.37 7.99
N PHE A 76 2.04 -5.38 7.14
CA PHE A 76 1.77 -5.56 5.72
C PHE A 76 2.99 -5.18 4.90
N PHE A 77 3.64 -6.18 4.32
CA PHE A 77 4.82 -6.03 3.49
C PHE A 77 4.46 -5.94 2.02
N LEU A 78 5.08 -5.00 1.31
CA LEU A 78 5.00 -4.82 -0.14
C LEU A 78 6.40 -4.74 -0.73
N LEU A 79 6.67 -5.49 -1.81
CA LEU A 79 7.85 -5.32 -2.65
C LEU A 79 7.45 -4.51 -3.89
N LEU A 80 8.17 -3.43 -4.14
CA LEU A 80 7.91 -2.46 -5.21
C LEU A 80 9.02 -2.48 -6.25
N LEU A 81 8.61 -2.42 -7.52
CA LEU A 81 9.50 -2.31 -8.68
C LEU A 81 8.99 -1.21 -9.62
N ASN A 82 9.91 -0.52 -10.29
CA ASN A 82 9.63 0.38 -11.42
C ASN A 82 10.90 0.56 -12.27
#